data_AF-A0A7H1ART5-F1
#
_entry.id   AF-A0A7H1ART5-F1
#
_cell.length_a   1.000
_cell.length_b   1.000
_cell.length_c   1.000
_cell.angle_alpha   90.00
_cell.angle_beta   90.00
_cell.angle_gamma   90.00
#
_symmetry.space_group_name_H-M   'P 1'
#
loop_
_entity.id
_entity.type
_entity.pdbx_description
1 polymer ?
#
loop_
_entity_poly.entity_id
_entity_poly.type
_entity_poly.pdbx_seq_one_letter_code
_entity_poly.pdbx_strand_id
1 'polypeptide(L)'
;MAAAVAIAMGLIEWNARRQAAAMTAELMRPMTKSEQAQFDREMARLNTELARDAEAIRPRTIRLSIPEYAPAPLRPGERCISGNRFRRIEGGWRDVPHEPC
;
A
#
# COMPACT_ATOMS: atom_id res chain seq x y z
N MET A 1 2.60 52.54 -33.86
CA MET A 1 2.32 51.12 -33.60
C MET A 1 2.44 50.75 -32.11
N ALA A 2 3.55 51.06 -31.42
CA ALA A 2 3.76 50.69 -30.01
C ALA A 2 2.63 51.16 -29.04
N ALA A 3 2.12 52.38 -29.20
CA ALA A 3 1.04 52.89 -28.36
C ALA A 3 -0.27 52.10 -28.51
N ALA A 4 -0.63 51.68 -29.72
CA ALA A 4 -1.83 50.89 -29.97
C ALA A 4 -1.72 49.48 -29.36
N VAL A 5 -0.53 48.88 -29.40
CA VAL A 5 -0.25 47.58 -28.77
C VAL A 5 -0.38 47.67 -27.25
N ALA A 6 0.17 48.72 -26.62
CA ALA A 6 0.05 48.93 -25.18
C ALA A 6 -1.41 49.14 -24.73
N ILE A 7 -2.19 49.91 -25.50
CA ILE A 7 -3.63 50.11 -25.24
C ILE A 7 -4.39 48.78 -25.37
N ALA A 8 -4.13 48.01 -26.41
CA ALA A 8 -4.76 46.70 -26.61
C ALA A 8 -4.44 45.71 -25.48
N MET A 9 -3.17 45.63 -25.05
CA MET A 9 -2.76 44.79 -23.93
C MET A 9 -3.44 45.21 -22.62
N GLY A 10 -3.52 46.51 -22.33
CA GLY A 10 -4.20 47.02 -21.13
C GLY A 10 -5.70 46.69 -21.11
N LEU A 11 -6.38 46.75 -22.27
CA LEU A 11 -7.79 46.37 -22.39
C LEU A 11 -8.03 44.86 -22.19
N ILE A 12 -7.12 44.02 -22.69
CA ILE A 12 -7.17 42.56 -22.49
C ILE A 12 -6.98 42.23 -21.02
N GLU A 13 -5.96 42.82 -20.37
CA GLU A 13 -5.68 42.56 -18.96
C GLU A 13 -6.82 43.02 -18.05
N TRP A 14 -7.41 44.19 -18.35
CA TRP A 14 -8.59 44.68 -17.65
C TRP A 14 -9.80 43.73 -17.77
N ASN A 15 -10.06 43.23 -18.98
CA ASN A 15 -11.15 42.27 -19.23
C ASN A 15 -10.88 40.92 -18.54
N ALA A 16 -9.64 40.42 -18.62
CA ALA A 16 -9.23 39.18 -17.96
C ALA A 16 -9.38 39.25 -16.45
N ARG A 17 -9.00 40.38 -15.81
CA ARG A 17 -9.19 40.58 -14.36
C ARG A 17 -10.66 40.55 -13.96
N ARG A 18 -11.55 41.14 -14.76
CA ARG A 18 -13.00 41.13 -14.49
C ARG A 18 -13.60 39.73 -14.62
N GLN A 19 -13.16 38.96 -15.61
CA GLN A 19 -13.61 37.58 -15.80
C GLN A 19 -13.07 36.63 -14.72
N ALA A 20 -11.79 36.80 -14.33
CA ALA A 20 -11.18 36.04 -13.26
C ALA A 20 -11.94 36.24 -11.93
N ALA A 21 -12.35 37.48 -11.63
CA ALA A 21 -13.13 37.77 -10.43
C ALA A 21 -14.48 37.02 -10.39
N ALA A 22 -15.17 36.91 -11.53
CA ALA A 22 -16.43 36.18 -11.64
C ALA A 22 -16.22 34.65 -11.49
N MET A 23 -15.16 34.11 -12.08
CA MET A 23 -14.82 32.69 -11.93
C MET A 23 -14.41 32.34 -10.50
N THR A 24 -13.62 33.20 -9.84
CA THR A 24 -13.23 32.99 -8.44
C THR A 24 -14.42 33.08 -7.48
N ALA A 25 -15.40 33.94 -7.78
CA ALA A 25 -16.61 34.06 -6.97
C ALA A 25 -17.46 32.79 -7.02
N GLU A 26 -17.58 32.16 -8.20
CA GLU A 26 -18.30 30.89 -8.33
C GLU A 26 -17.51 29.72 -7.71
N LEU A 27 -16.17 29.70 -7.89
CA LEU A 27 -15.32 28.64 -7.32
C LEU A 27 -15.31 28.67 -5.78
N MET A 28 -15.38 29.85 -5.17
CA MET A 28 -15.46 30.02 -3.72
C MET A 28 -16.90 30.01 -3.19
N ARG A 29 -17.91 29.84 -4.05
CA ARG A 29 -19.30 29.79 -3.63
C ARG A 29 -19.50 28.58 -2.71
N PRO A 30 -20.03 28.77 -1.48
CA PRO A 30 -20.34 27.64 -0.63
C PRO A 30 -21.41 26.79 -1.30
N MET A 31 -21.17 25.48 -1.32
CA MET A 31 -22.10 24.51 -1.87
C MET A 31 -23.43 24.56 -1.10
N THR A 32 -24.55 24.54 -1.83
CA THR A 32 -25.88 24.46 -1.21
C THR A 32 -26.12 23.07 -0.61
N LYS A 33 -27.07 22.95 0.32
CA LYS A 33 -27.41 21.65 0.92
C LYS A 33 -27.83 20.59 -0.11
N SER A 34 -28.49 21.00 -1.20
CA SER A 34 -28.91 20.10 -2.27
C SER A 34 -27.73 19.61 -3.12
N GLU A 35 -26.80 20.50 -3.44
CA GLU A 35 -25.56 20.17 -4.17
C GLU A 35 -24.68 19.26 -3.30
N GLN A 36 -24.60 19.52 -2.00
CA GLN A 36 -23.87 18.68 -1.05
C GLN A 36 -24.47 17.27 -0.98
N ALA A 37 -25.80 17.14 -0.90
CA ALA A 37 -26.47 15.85 -0.90
C ALA A 37 -26.30 15.09 -2.24
N GLN A 38 -26.13 15.79 -3.37
CA GLN A 38 -25.79 15.14 -4.64
C GLN A 38 -24.34 14.65 -4.63
N PHE A 39 -23.40 15.50 -4.20
CA PHE A 39 -22.00 15.16 -4.07
C PHE A 39 -21.78 13.96 -3.15
N ASP A 40 -22.43 13.93 -1.98
CA ASP A 40 -22.32 12.82 -1.04
C ASP A 40 -22.82 11.50 -1.64
N ARG A 41 -23.88 11.54 -2.47
CA ARG A 41 -24.39 10.37 -3.19
C ARG A 41 -23.40 9.88 -4.25
N GLU A 42 -22.79 10.80 -5.01
CA GLU A 42 -21.76 10.46 -6.00
C GLU A 42 -20.53 9.86 -5.33
N MET A 43 -20.07 10.45 -4.23
CA MET A 43 -18.95 9.92 -3.44
C MET A 43 -19.25 8.55 -2.85
N ALA A 44 -20.47 8.33 -2.33
CA ALA A 44 -20.89 7.02 -1.83
C ALA A 44 -20.87 5.96 -2.94
N ARG A 45 -21.34 6.32 -4.15
CA ARG A 45 -21.30 5.44 -5.32
C ARG A 45 -19.87 5.07 -5.70
N LEU A 46 -18.99 6.06 -5.84
CA LEU A 46 -17.57 5.86 -6.15
C LEU A 46 -16.89 4.96 -5.13
N ASN A 47 -17.13 5.19 -3.83
CA ASN A 47 -16.55 4.36 -2.78
C ASN A 47 -17.02 2.90 -2.87
N THR A 48 -18.28 2.68 -3.26
CA THR A 48 -18.83 1.33 -3.46
C THR A 48 -18.20 0.63 -4.66
N GLU A 49 -17.97 1.36 -5.77
CA GLU A 49 -17.28 0.84 -6.95
C GLU A 49 -15.83 0.51 -6.62
N LEU A 50 -15.11 1.40 -5.93
CA LEU A 50 -13.72 1.19 -5.51
C LEU A 50 -13.56 -0.02 -4.58
N ALA A 51 -14.50 -0.21 -3.64
CA ALA A 51 -14.48 -1.36 -2.74
C ALA A 51 -14.66 -2.70 -3.48
N ARG A 52 -15.49 -2.72 -4.54
CA ARG A 52 -15.65 -3.91 -5.40
C ARG A 52 -14.37 -4.23 -6.15
N ASP A 53 -13.73 -3.20 -6.72
CA ASP A 53 -12.48 -3.38 -7.46
C ASP A 53 -11.34 -3.81 -6.55
N ALA A 54 -11.28 -3.28 -5.32
CA ALA A 54 -10.30 -3.69 -4.32
C ALA A 54 -10.45 -5.17 -3.91
N GLU A 55 -11.67 -5.68 -3.80
CA GLU A 55 -11.90 -7.10 -3.52
C GLU A 55 -11.50 -7.99 -4.71
N ALA A 56 -11.69 -7.52 -5.95
CA ALA A 56 -11.26 -8.25 -7.15
C ALA A 56 -9.73 -8.40 -7.24
N ILE A 57 -8.99 -7.43 -6.70
CA ILE A 57 -7.51 -7.42 -6.70
C ILE A 57 -6.93 -8.12 -5.46
N ARG A 58 -7.76 -8.50 -4.49
CA ARG A 58 -7.29 -9.07 -3.21
C ARG A 58 -6.50 -10.36 -3.46
N PRO A 59 -5.18 -10.38 -3.17
CA PRO A 59 -4.39 -11.57 -3.38
C PRO A 59 -4.89 -12.65 -2.43
N ARG A 60 -5.31 -13.79 -2.99
CA ARG A 60 -5.58 -14.99 -2.20
C ARG A 60 -4.29 -15.33 -1.46
N THR A 61 -4.30 -15.21 -0.14
CA THR A 61 -3.19 -15.64 0.70
C THR A 61 -3.05 -17.15 0.56
N ILE A 62 -2.17 -17.59 -0.34
CA ILE A 62 -1.74 -18.98 -0.41
C ILE A 62 -0.98 -19.24 0.88
N ARG A 63 -1.59 -19.98 1.82
CA ARG A 63 -0.87 -20.52 2.97
C ARG A 63 0.10 -21.57 2.44
N LEU A 64 1.33 -21.14 2.15
CA LEU A 64 2.46 -22.06 2.05
C LEU A 64 2.69 -22.62 3.45
N SER A 65 2.17 -23.82 3.70
CA SER A 65 2.55 -24.62 4.87
C SER A 65 4.00 -25.02 4.69
N ILE A 66 4.91 -24.23 5.25
CA ILE A 66 6.32 -24.59 5.37
C ILE A 66 6.35 -25.72 6.41
N PRO A 67 6.88 -26.91 6.08
CA PRO A 67 7.03 -27.96 7.08
C PRO A 67 7.98 -27.47 8.17
N GLU A 68 7.45 -27.34 9.39
CA GLU A 68 8.21 -26.96 10.57
C GLU A 68 9.12 -28.14 10.93
N TYR A 69 10.43 -27.96 10.75
CA TYR A 69 11.41 -29.00 11.07
C TYR A 69 11.48 -29.20 12.59
N ALA A 70 10.96 -30.32 13.07
CA ALA A 70 11.10 -30.74 14.46
C ALA A 70 12.24 -31.77 14.58
N PRO A 71 13.32 -31.49 15.33
CA PRO A 71 14.41 -32.45 15.51
C PRO A 71 13.91 -33.70 16.25
N ALA A 72 14.34 -34.88 15.79
CA ALA A 72 13.98 -36.14 16.42
C ALA A 72 14.58 -36.22 17.85
N PRO A 73 13.92 -36.89 18.81
CA PRO A 73 14.47 -37.06 20.16
C PRO A 73 15.80 -37.84 20.15
N LEU A 74 16.64 -37.60 21.17
CA LEU A 74 17.93 -38.27 21.35
C LEU A 74 17.73 -39.76 21.64
N ARG A 75 18.47 -40.63 20.95
CA ARG A 75 18.44 -42.08 21.20
C ARG A 75 19.43 -42.47 22.32
N PRO A 76 19.30 -43.68 22.90
CA PRO A 76 20.26 -44.16 23.89
C PRO A 76 21.69 -44.20 23.32
N GLY A 77 22.63 -43.58 24.02
CA GLY A 77 24.02 -43.47 23.56
C GLY A 77 24.30 -42.29 22.63
N GLU A 78 23.30 -41.44 22.36
CA GLU A 78 23.47 -40.17 21.65
C GLU A 78 23.47 -38.98 22.61
N ARG A 79 24.19 -37.92 22.25
CA ARG A 79 24.24 -36.65 22.99
C ARG A 79 24.21 -35.48 22.02
N CYS A 80 23.59 -34.39 22.46
CA CYS A 80 23.68 -33.10 21.81
C CYS A 80 24.88 -32.33 22.35
N ILE A 81 25.80 -31.90 21.49
CA ILE A 81 26.95 -31.06 21.86
C ILE A 81 27.02 -29.93 20.84
N SER A 82 26.88 -28.69 21.31
CA SER A 82 26.95 -27.48 20.47
C SER A 82 26.04 -27.50 19.23
N GLY A 83 24.82 -28.04 19.36
CA GLY A 83 23.83 -28.14 18.28
C GLY A 83 24.04 -29.30 17.30
N ASN A 84 25.07 -30.12 17.52
CA ASN A 84 25.33 -31.31 16.72
C ASN A 84 25.06 -32.58 17.54
N ARG A 85 24.57 -33.61 16.86
CA ARG A 85 24.25 -34.90 17.48
C ARG A 85 25.43 -35.84 17.37
N PHE A 86 25.90 -36.34 18.50
CA PHE A 86 27.01 -37.28 18.58
C PHE A 86 26.54 -38.65 19.08
N ARG A 87 27.01 -39.71 18.44
CA ARG A 87 26.81 -41.09 18.87
C ARG A 87 28.07 -41.64 19.54
N ARG A 88 27.90 -42.30 20.67
CA ARG A 88 29.00 -42.98 21.37
C ARG A 88 29.52 -44.16 20.53
N ILE A 89 30.83 -44.23 20.37
CA ILE A 89 31.55 -45.34 19.72
C ILE A 89 32.63 -45.88 20.67
N GLU A 90 33.19 -47.04 20.35
CA GLU A 90 34.35 -47.56 21.09
C GLU A 90 35.52 -46.59 20.93
N GLY A 91 35.91 -45.95 22.03
CA GLY A 91 37.00 -44.96 22.06
C GLY A 91 36.61 -43.50 21.83
N GLY A 92 35.32 -43.15 21.69
CA GLY A 92 34.94 -41.73 21.58
C GLY A 92 33.52 -41.42 21.14
N TRP A 93 33.38 -40.28 20.46
CA TRP A 93 32.13 -39.74 19.92
C TRP A 93 32.24 -39.57 18.41
N ARG A 94 31.19 -39.95 17.67
CA ARG A 94 31.08 -39.74 16.22
C ARG A 94 29.91 -38.80 15.94
N ASP A 95 30.15 -37.77 15.13
CA ASP A 95 29.10 -36.85 14.66
C ASP A 95 28.09 -37.58 13.74
N VAL A 96 26.81 -37.25 13.88
CA VAL A 96 25.69 -37.76 13.08
C VAL A 96 25.20 -36.63 12.18
N PRO A 97 25.72 -36.53 10.95
CA PRO A 97 25.39 -35.43 10.06
C PRO A 97 23.91 -35.47 9.63
N HIS A 98 23.31 -34.29 9.48
CA HIS A 98 21.89 -34.06 9.09
C HIS A 98 20.84 -34.33 10.18
N GLU A 99 21.25 -34.62 11.42
CA GLU A 99 20.35 -34.69 12.57
C GLU A 99 20.73 -33.67 13.66
N PRO A 100 20.52 -32.36 13.42
CA PRO A 100 20.75 -31.34 14.44
C PRO A 100 19.88 -31.59 15.69
N CYS A 101 20.38 -31.02 16.78
CA CYS A 101 19.69 -30.83 18.04
C CYS A 101 19.80 -29.33 18.40
#